data_AF-A0A5J5A0G6-F1
#
_entry.id   AF-A0A5J5A0G6-F1
#
_cell.length_a   1.000
_cell.length_b   1.000
_cell.length_c   1.000
_cell.angle_alpha   90.00
_cell.angle_beta   90.00
_cell.angle_gamma   90.00
#
_symmetry.space_group_name_H-M   'P 1'
#
loop_
_entity.id
_entity.type
_entity.pdbx_description
1 polymer ?
#
loop_
_entity_poly.entity_id
_entity_poly.type
_entity_poly.pdbx_seq_one_letter_code
_entity_poly.pdbx_strand_id
1 'polypeptide(L)'
;MGSAYHPQTDGQSEVVNRCIEGYLRCLIGDKPTVLTKWLPLAKWWYNTTYHVTNGVTPYEALYGQPPPTLKHYVPGDTTVAAADTMLRDRDAILKLLKEHLVQSQQRMKQQADKHRSERVFVVGDWVYLKLQPFKQVSLALIKNAKLAPKYFVFHVSLLKPKLGQSTVVQPSLPPTSPDGQLQLEPIAILDRKLIKKHDRPFTMVLVQWSNSIPEDATWESWHSLQQRFPHFKP
;
A
#
# COMPACT_ATOMS: atom_id res chain seq x y z
N MET A 1 15.30 -10.41 19.45
CA MET A 1 14.91 -11.55 18.59
C MET A 1 13.45 -11.41 18.24
N GLY A 2 13.12 -11.14 16.97
CA GLY A 2 11.75 -11.02 16.49
C GLY A 2 11.13 -12.40 16.26
N SER A 3 9.95 -12.62 16.81
CA SER A 3 9.16 -13.84 16.63
C SER A 3 8.69 -14.00 15.18
N ALA A 4 8.63 -15.25 14.71
CA ALA A 4 8.46 -15.67 13.31
C ALA A 4 7.20 -15.17 12.56
N TYR A 5 6.30 -14.43 13.20
CA TYR A 5 5.01 -14.04 12.58
C TYR A 5 4.49 -12.66 13.02
N HIS A 6 5.36 -11.70 13.34
CA HIS A 6 4.93 -10.33 13.63
C HIS A 6 5.56 -9.28 12.69
N PRO A 7 4.88 -8.90 11.60
CA PRO A 7 5.38 -7.92 10.62
C PRO A 7 5.49 -6.48 11.16
N GLN A 8 5.03 -6.24 12.38
CA GLN A 8 4.79 -4.89 12.88
C GLN A 8 6.05 -4.22 13.46
N THR A 9 7.14 -4.99 13.62
CA THR A 9 8.41 -4.50 14.20
C THR A 9 9.55 -4.43 13.19
N ASP A 10 9.35 -4.88 11.93
CA ASP A 10 10.42 -5.01 10.93
C ASP A 10 10.20 -4.19 9.65
N GLY A 11 9.41 -3.11 9.74
CA GLY A 11 9.11 -2.25 8.58
C GLY A 11 10.35 -1.61 7.95
N GLN A 12 11.41 -1.37 8.73
CA GLN A 12 12.69 -0.89 8.19
C GLN A 12 13.34 -1.95 7.32
N SER A 13 13.51 -3.19 7.80
CA SER A 13 14.11 -4.26 6.98
C SER A 13 13.24 -4.62 5.78
N GLU A 14 11.90 -4.51 5.86
CA GLU A 14 11.02 -4.69 4.71
C GLU A 14 11.21 -3.64 3.62
N VAL A 15 11.38 -2.36 4.01
CA VAL A 15 11.68 -1.26 3.06
C VAL A 15 13.06 -1.46 2.44
N VAL A 16 14.04 -1.85 3.26
CA VAL A 16 15.40 -2.15 2.82
C VAL A 16 15.43 -3.30 1.83
N ASN A 17 14.78 -4.42 2.15
CA ASN A 17 14.69 -5.58 1.28
C ASN A 17 14.02 -5.21 -0.05
N ARG A 18 12.95 -4.42 -0.02
CA ARG A 18 12.28 -3.93 -1.23
C ARG A 18 13.19 -3.07 -2.11
N CYS A 19 13.98 -2.18 -1.51
CA CYS A 19 14.94 -1.34 -2.23
C CYS A 19 16.07 -2.17 -2.86
N ILE A 20 16.63 -3.11 -2.10
CA ILE A 20 17.69 -4.01 -2.58
C ILE A 20 17.16 -4.93 -3.67
N GLU A 21 16.00 -5.53 -3.49
CA GLU A 21 15.34 -6.36 -4.52
C GLU A 21 15.08 -5.57 -5.80
N GLY A 22 14.64 -4.32 -5.69
CA GLY A 22 14.45 -3.44 -6.86
C GLY A 22 15.77 -3.19 -7.60
N TYR A 23 16.83 -2.89 -6.86
CA TYR A 23 18.19 -2.69 -7.39
C TYR A 23 18.72 -3.97 -8.07
N LEU A 24 18.60 -5.10 -7.39
CA LEU A 24 19.04 -6.41 -7.89
C LEU A 24 18.23 -6.85 -9.11
N ARG A 25 16.91 -6.61 -9.15
CA ARG A 25 16.07 -6.94 -10.31
C ARG A 25 16.48 -6.16 -11.56
N CYS A 26 16.89 -4.90 -11.40
CA CYS A 26 17.43 -4.11 -12.50
C CYS A 26 18.83 -4.60 -12.91
N LEU A 27 19.63 -5.13 -11.98
CA LEU A 27 20.98 -5.60 -12.25
C LEU A 27 21.04 -7.02 -12.86
N ILE A 28 20.08 -7.88 -12.54
CA ILE A 28 20.14 -9.32 -12.78
C ILE A 28 19.20 -9.79 -13.91
N GLY A 29 18.29 -8.92 -14.39
CA GLY A 29 17.23 -9.27 -15.34
C GLY A 29 17.65 -10.22 -16.47
N ASP A 30 18.81 -10.00 -17.07
CA ASP A 30 19.30 -10.79 -18.21
C ASP A 30 20.40 -11.82 -17.87
N LYS A 31 21.04 -11.74 -16.69
CA LYS A 31 22.22 -12.59 -16.34
C LYS A 31 22.28 -12.93 -14.83
N PRO A 32 21.59 -13.99 -14.36
CA PRO A 32 21.58 -14.42 -12.96
C PRO A 32 22.93 -14.88 -12.40
N THR A 33 23.83 -15.40 -13.25
CA THR A 33 25.10 -16.01 -12.83
C THR A 33 26.17 -15.00 -12.38
N VAL A 34 26.02 -13.71 -12.67
CA VAL A 34 26.98 -12.66 -12.28
C VAL A 34 26.63 -11.94 -10.98
N LEU A 35 25.54 -12.35 -10.30
CA LEU A 35 25.07 -11.72 -9.06
C LEU A 35 26.16 -11.62 -7.98
N THR A 36 26.89 -12.70 -7.74
CA THR A 36 27.95 -12.76 -6.71
C THR A 36 29.07 -11.76 -6.98
N LYS A 37 29.38 -11.49 -8.26
CA LYS A 37 30.40 -10.50 -8.67
C LYS A 37 29.98 -9.07 -8.28
N TRP A 38 28.69 -8.74 -8.32
CA TRP A 38 28.19 -7.37 -8.14
C TRP A 38 27.51 -7.10 -6.80
N LEU A 39 27.38 -8.12 -5.95
CA LEU A 39 26.87 -7.96 -4.59
C LEU A 39 27.63 -6.91 -3.76
N PRO A 40 28.98 -6.80 -3.84
CA PRO A 40 29.71 -5.74 -3.14
C PRO A 40 29.27 -4.33 -3.56
N LEU A 41 28.88 -4.14 -4.83
CA LEU A 41 28.42 -2.86 -5.35
C LEU A 41 27.01 -2.51 -4.83
N ALA A 42 26.13 -3.50 -4.72
CA ALA A 42 24.81 -3.32 -4.10
C ALA A 42 24.92 -2.97 -2.61
N LYS A 43 25.82 -3.65 -1.88
CA LYS A 43 26.13 -3.32 -0.48
C LYS A 43 26.69 -1.91 -0.35
N TRP A 44 27.62 -1.52 -1.21
CA TRP A 44 28.18 -0.17 -1.23
C TRP A 44 27.08 0.86 -1.43
N TRP A 45 26.28 0.72 -2.49
CA TRP A 45 25.16 1.62 -2.78
C TRP A 45 24.21 1.78 -1.59
N TYR A 46 23.81 0.68 -0.96
CA TYR A 46 22.92 0.72 0.20
C TYR A 46 23.51 1.51 1.37
N ASN A 47 24.79 1.25 1.68
CA ASN A 47 25.47 1.90 2.81
C ASN A 47 25.71 3.39 2.58
N THR A 48 25.87 3.83 1.33
CA THR A 48 26.18 5.23 0.99
C THR A 48 24.96 6.03 0.53
N THR A 49 23.78 5.41 0.41
CA THR A 49 22.54 6.12 0.05
C THR A 49 21.92 6.75 1.29
N TYR A 50 21.33 7.93 1.13
CA TYR A 50 20.66 8.63 2.22
C TYR A 50 19.32 7.97 2.60
N HIS A 51 19.11 7.72 3.89
CA HIS A 51 17.84 7.16 4.38
C HIS A 51 17.05 8.22 5.15
N VAL A 52 15.91 8.64 4.59
CA VAL A 52 15.07 9.72 5.13
C VAL A 52 14.59 9.43 6.55
N THR A 53 14.36 8.16 6.89
CA THR A 53 13.91 7.72 8.22
C THR A 53 14.96 7.95 9.30
N ASN A 54 16.25 7.83 8.94
CA ASN A 54 17.36 7.96 9.88
C ASN A 54 18.02 9.35 9.80
N GLY A 55 17.73 10.12 8.74
CA GLY A 55 18.32 11.44 8.53
C GLY A 55 19.79 11.42 8.10
N VAL A 56 20.36 10.23 7.86
CA VAL A 56 21.78 10.00 7.52
C VAL A 56 21.93 8.75 6.65
N THR A 57 23.11 8.56 6.06
CA THR A 57 23.48 7.29 5.42
C THR A 57 23.85 6.22 6.48
N PRO A 58 23.64 4.91 6.22
CA PRO A 58 24.09 3.86 7.13
C PRO A 58 25.60 3.89 7.39
N TYR A 59 26.39 4.31 6.39
CA TYR A 59 27.82 4.53 6.53
C TYR A 59 28.12 5.64 7.53
N GLU A 60 27.49 6.81 7.41
CA GLU A 60 27.64 7.92 8.36
C GLU A 60 27.17 7.54 9.76
N ALA A 61 26.05 6.82 9.87
CA ALA A 61 25.55 6.35 11.15
C ALA A 61 26.55 5.42 11.87
N LEU A 62 27.28 4.61 11.11
CA LEU A 62 28.24 3.65 11.66
C LEU A 62 29.61 4.28 11.94
N TYR A 63 30.09 5.17 11.06
CA TYR A 63 31.47 5.67 11.09
C TYR A 63 31.59 7.15 11.48
N GLY A 64 30.48 7.88 11.61
CA GLY A 64 30.47 9.30 11.98
C GLY A 64 31.04 10.24 10.93
N GLN A 65 31.24 9.77 9.69
CA GLN A 65 31.83 10.53 8.59
C GLN A 65 31.11 10.25 7.26
N PRO A 66 31.10 11.19 6.30
CA PRO A 66 30.44 10.99 5.02
C PRO A 66 31.09 9.84 4.23
N PRO A 67 30.31 9.11 3.41
CA PRO A 67 30.85 8.05 2.59
C PRO A 67 31.84 8.60 1.55
N PRO A 68 32.94 7.89 1.27
CA PRO A 68 33.92 8.36 0.30
C PRO A 68 33.32 8.33 -1.11
N THR A 69 33.62 9.37 -1.89
CA THR A 69 33.12 9.51 -3.25
C THR A 69 33.80 8.51 -4.18
N LEU A 70 33.02 7.71 -4.90
CA LEU A 70 33.54 6.86 -5.97
C LEU A 70 34.01 7.73 -7.15
N LYS A 71 35.30 7.69 -7.46
CA LYS A 71 35.86 8.35 -8.64
C LYS A 71 35.47 7.60 -9.92
N HIS A 72 35.20 8.36 -10.98
CA HIS A 72 35.06 7.79 -12.33
C HIS A 72 36.41 7.23 -12.76
N TYR A 73 36.38 6.03 -13.35
CA TYR A 73 37.59 5.37 -13.79
C TYR A 73 37.91 5.79 -15.24
N VAL A 74 39.16 6.15 -15.50
CA VAL A 74 39.67 6.45 -16.83
C VAL A 74 40.63 5.32 -17.26
N PRO A 75 40.51 4.80 -18.50
CA PRO A 75 41.47 3.81 -19.01
C PRO A 75 42.91 4.29 -18.85
N GLY A 76 43.73 3.52 -18.12
CA GLY A 76 45.11 3.88 -17.78
C GLY A 76 45.35 4.34 -16.33
N ASP A 77 44.30 4.53 -15.52
CA ASP A 77 44.46 4.91 -14.09
C ASP A 77 45.11 3.83 -13.22
N THR A 78 45.19 2.60 -13.72
CA THR A 78 45.78 1.45 -13.02
C THR A 78 46.76 0.73 -13.92
N THR A 79 47.94 0.42 -13.38
CA THR A 79 48.96 -0.41 -14.04
C THR A 79 48.64 -1.91 -13.99
N VAL A 80 47.66 -2.31 -13.18
CA VAL A 80 47.24 -3.70 -12.99
C VAL A 80 46.11 -4.03 -13.97
N ALA A 81 46.39 -4.91 -14.94
CA ALA A 81 45.44 -5.30 -15.99
C ALA A 81 44.13 -5.92 -15.46
N ALA A 82 44.20 -6.71 -14.39
CA ALA A 82 43.02 -7.29 -13.76
C ALA A 82 42.10 -6.22 -13.16
N ALA A 83 42.65 -5.18 -12.53
CA ALA A 83 41.89 -4.08 -11.96
C ALA A 83 41.29 -3.19 -13.06
N ASP A 84 42.04 -2.92 -14.14
CA ASP A 84 41.56 -2.21 -15.32
C ASP A 84 40.32 -2.90 -15.91
N THR A 85 40.40 -4.22 -16.11
CA THR A 85 39.29 -5.03 -16.64
C THR A 85 38.07 -4.97 -15.71
N MET A 86 38.27 -5.13 -14.40
CA MET A 86 37.18 -5.09 -13.42
C MET A 86 36.48 -3.73 -13.34
N LEU A 87 37.24 -2.63 -13.44
CA LEU A 87 36.69 -1.28 -13.41
C LEU A 87 35.89 -0.95 -14.68
N ARG A 88 36.35 -1.41 -15.85
CA ARG A 88 35.57 -1.31 -17.10
C ARG A 88 34.26 -2.09 -17.02
N ASP A 89 34.32 -3.33 -16.53
CA ASP A 89 33.12 -4.15 -16.32
C ASP A 89 32.11 -3.47 -15.38
N ARG A 90 32.61 -2.85 -14.30
CA ARG A 90 31.78 -2.12 -13.33
C ARG A 90 31.05 -0.98 -13.99
N ASP A 91 31.77 -0.15 -14.74
CA ASP A 91 31.18 1.04 -15.36
C ASP A 91 30.18 0.67 -16.46
N ALA A 92 30.43 -0.41 -17.22
CA ALA A 92 29.47 -0.97 -18.16
C ALA A 92 28.17 -1.41 -17.47
N ILE A 93 28.27 -2.09 -16.32
CA ILE A 93 27.10 -2.54 -15.56
C ILE A 93 26.36 -1.40 -14.86
N LEU A 94 27.08 -0.41 -14.34
CA LEU A 94 26.46 0.80 -13.80
C LEU A 94 25.68 1.57 -14.87
N LYS A 95 26.18 1.62 -16.11
CA LYS A 95 25.45 2.21 -17.23
C LYS A 95 24.17 1.43 -17.54
N LEU A 96 24.27 0.12 -17.71
CA LEU A 96 23.12 -0.75 -17.97
C LEU A 96 22.06 -0.64 -16.86
N LEU A 97 22.51 -0.61 -15.61
CA LEU A 97 21.63 -0.48 -14.45
C LEU A 97 20.81 0.82 -14.48
N LYS A 98 21.43 1.94 -14.85
CA LYS A 98 20.72 3.23 -14.99
C LYS A 98 19.64 3.16 -16.05
N GLU A 99 19.94 2.52 -17.19
CA GLU A 99 18.98 2.34 -18.28
C GLU A 99 17.80 1.47 -17.82
N HIS A 100 18.07 0.33 -17.17
CA HIS A 100 17.04 -0.56 -16.63
C HIS A 100 16.16 0.10 -15.56
N LEU A 101 16.76 0.93 -14.71
CA LEU A 101 16.03 1.66 -13.67
C LEU A 101 15.06 2.68 -14.28
N VAL A 102 15.48 3.42 -15.30
CA VAL A 102 14.60 4.34 -16.03
C VAL A 102 13.45 3.58 -16.70
N GLN A 103 13.74 2.47 -17.39
CA GLN A 103 12.72 1.65 -18.04
C GLN A 103 11.73 1.05 -17.02
N SER A 104 12.22 0.59 -15.86
CA SER A 104 11.39 0.07 -14.78
C SER A 104 10.43 1.14 -14.24
N GLN A 105 10.95 2.36 -13.99
CA GLN A 105 10.13 3.50 -13.56
C GLN A 105 9.08 3.88 -14.61
N GLN A 106 9.43 3.88 -15.89
CA GLN A 106 8.48 4.14 -16.97
C GLN A 106 7.36 3.09 -17.01
N ARG A 107 7.69 1.80 -16.87
CA ARG A 107 6.67 0.73 -16.80
C ARG A 107 5.75 0.88 -15.59
N MET A 108 6.30 1.17 -14.42
CA MET A 108 5.49 1.43 -13.21
C MET A 108 4.55 2.62 -13.40
N LYS A 109 5.06 3.71 -14.01
CA LYS A 109 4.26 4.89 -14.34
C LYS A 109 3.13 4.55 -15.31
N GLN A 110 3.44 3.90 -16.43
CA GLN A 110 2.44 3.51 -17.43
C GLN A 110 1.33 2.64 -16.82
N GLN A 111 1.70 1.68 -15.96
CA GLN A 111 0.75 0.80 -15.30
C GLN A 111 -0.14 1.55 -14.29
N ALA A 112 0.44 2.48 -13.54
CA ALA A 112 -0.33 3.32 -12.60
C ALA A 112 -1.27 4.28 -13.33
N ASP A 113 -0.78 4.91 -14.41
CA ASP A 113 -1.52 5.89 -15.20
C ASP A 113 -2.68 5.24 -15.97
N LYS A 114 -2.56 3.97 -16.39
CA LYS A 114 -3.62 3.21 -17.08
C LYS A 114 -4.96 3.22 -16.35
N HIS A 115 -4.95 3.26 -15.02
CA HIS A 115 -6.15 3.27 -14.18
C HIS A 115 -6.46 4.64 -13.57
N ARG A 116 -5.63 5.65 -13.85
CA ARG A 116 -5.82 7.01 -13.36
C ARG A 116 -6.76 7.75 -14.30
N SER A 117 -7.84 8.32 -13.74
CA SER A 117 -8.68 9.29 -14.44
C SER A 117 -8.34 10.66 -13.88
N GLU A 118 -7.96 11.59 -14.75
CA GLU A 118 -7.93 13.02 -14.43
C GLU A 118 -9.37 13.44 -14.11
N ARG A 119 -9.61 13.90 -12.87
CA ARG A 119 -10.91 14.40 -12.43
C ARG A 119 -10.74 15.84 -11.99
N VAL A 120 -11.36 16.74 -12.73
CA VAL A 120 -11.41 18.17 -12.43
C VAL A 120 -12.84 18.49 -12.04
N PHE A 121 -13.01 19.11 -10.88
CA PHE A 121 -14.31 19.53 -10.34
C PHE A 121 -14.23 21.01 -9.99
N VAL A 122 -15.29 21.75 -10.25
CA VAL A 122 -15.42 23.17 -9.90
C VAL A 122 -16.34 23.31 -8.68
N VAL A 123 -16.12 24.35 -7.87
CA VAL A 123 -17.01 24.68 -6.75
C VAL A 123 -18.43 24.91 -7.28
N GLY A 124 -19.39 24.08 -6.85
CA GLY A 124 -20.78 24.08 -7.31
C GLY A 124 -21.20 22.80 -8.06
N ASP A 125 -20.25 21.96 -8.47
CA ASP A 125 -20.56 20.69 -9.13
C ASP A 125 -21.17 19.67 -8.16
N TRP A 126 -22.24 19.01 -8.59
CA TRP A 126 -22.81 17.88 -7.86
C TRP A 126 -22.01 16.61 -8.16
N VAL A 127 -21.40 16.05 -7.12
CA VAL A 127 -20.57 14.84 -7.19
C VAL A 127 -21.08 13.79 -6.22
N TYR A 128 -20.97 12.52 -6.62
CA TYR A 128 -21.20 11.39 -5.71
C TYR A 128 -19.89 10.97 -5.06
N LEU A 129 -19.88 10.83 -3.74
CA LEU A 129 -18.76 10.21 -3.04
C LEU A 129 -18.91 8.69 -3.10
N LYS A 130 -17.99 7.99 -3.77
CA LYS A 130 -17.86 6.54 -3.69
C LYS A 130 -17.36 6.17 -2.29
N LEU A 131 -18.30 6.00 -1.36
CA LEU A 131 -18.01 5.44 -0.04
C LEU A 131 -17.51 4.00 -0.24
N GLN A 132 -16.38 3.67 0.40
CA GLN A 132 -16.02 2.26 0.54
C GLN A 132 -16.92 1.68 1.63
N PRO A 133 -17.84 0.74 1.30
CA PRO A 133 -18.80 0.22 2.28
C PRO A 133 -18.09 -0.28 3.56
N PHE A 134 -16.90 -0.85 3.40
CA PHE A 134 -16.23 -1.60 4.45
C PHE A 134 -15.42 -0.78 5.47
N LYS A 135 -15.24 0.54 5.29
CA LYS A 135 -14.56 1.37 6.31
C LYS A 135 -15.52 1.99 7.32
N GLN A 136 -16.82 2.06 7.01
CA GLN A 136 -17.84 2.58 7.92
C GLN A 136 -18.74 1.48 8.52
N VAL A 137 -18.87 0.32 7.87
CA VAL A 137 -19.99 -0.61 8.11
C VAL A 137 -19.60 -1.92 8.82
N SER A 138 -18.32 -2.21 9.04
CA SER A 138 -17.97 -3.46 9.76
C SER A 138 -18.33 -3.37 11.24
N LEU A 139 -18.85 -4.45 11.81
CA LEU A 139 -19.04 -4.59 13.27
C LEU A 139 -17.72 -4.57 14.06
N ALA A 140 -16.57 -4.57 13.38
CA ALA A 140 -15.27 -4.50 14.02
C ALA A 140 -15.08 -3.15 14.71
N LEU A 141 -15.08 -3.17 16.04
CA LEU A 141 -14.68 -2.05 16.87
C LEU A 141 -13.25 -1.61 16.49
N ILE A 142 -13.09 -0.33 16.12
CA ILE A 142 -11.77 0.29 16.04
C ILE A 142 -11.22 0.32 17.47
N LYS A 143 -10.25 -0.56 17.76
CA LYS A 143 -9.67 -0.74 19.10
C LYS A 143 -9.23 0.57 19.77
N ASN A 144 -8.91 1.61 18.99
CA ASN A 144 -8.50 2.93 19.44
C ASN A 144 -9.33 4.06 18.82
N ALA A 145 -10.63 4.13 19.12
CA ALA A 145 -11.54 5.14 18.56
C ALA A 145 -11.09 6.61 18.79
N LYS A 146 -10.39 6.90 19.90
CA LYS A 146 -9.82 8.24 20.17
C LYS A 146 -8.71 8.67 19.19
N LEU A 147 -8.05 7.71 18.53
CA LEU A 147 -7.04 7.95 17.52
C LEU A 147 -7.60 7.78 16.10
N ALA A 148 -8.90 7.56 15.96
CA ALA A 148 -9.54 7.55 14.66
C ALA A 148 -9.55 8.98 14.08
N PRO A 149 -9.48 9.15 12.75
CA PRO A 149 -9.57 10.47 12.13
C PRO A 149 -10.88 11.16 12.55
N LYS A 150 -10.76 12.35 13.15
CA LYS A 150 -11.93 13.17 13.56
C LYS A 150 -12.74 13.66 12.36
N TYR A 151 -12.09 13.78 11.20
CA TYR A 151 -12.70 14.18 9.94
C TYR A 151 -12.51 13.09 8.89
N PHE A 152 -13.55 12.84 8.08
CA PHE A 152 -13.50 11.86 7.01
C PHE A 152 -12.71 12.42 5.81
N VAL A 153 -11.39 12.21 5.81
CA VAL A 153 -10.52 12.58 4.69
C VAL A 153 -10.57 11.48 3.65
N PHE A 154 -10.96 11.82 2.42
CA PHE A 154 -11.01 10.91 1.28
C PHE A 154 -10.25 11.50 0.09
N HIS A 155 -9.68 10.64 -0.75
CA HIS A 155 -8.98 11.09 -1.95
C HIS A 155 -9.98 11.45 -3.06
N VAL A 156 -9.68 12.48 -3.86
CA VAL A 156 -10.56 12.99 -4.95
C VAL A 156 -10.97 11.92 -5.97
N SER A 157 -10.17 10.86 -6.12
CA SER A 157 -10.51 9.70 -6.96
C SER A 157 -11.73 8.90 -6.49
N LEU A 158 -12.26 9.18 -5.30
CA LEU A 158 -13.53 8.63 -4.82
C LEU A 158 -14.74 9.45 -5.28
N LEU A 159 -14.56 10.68 -5.76
CA LEU A 159 -15.66 11.50 -6.30
C LEU A 159 -16.01 11.08 -7.73
N LYS A 160 -17.24 10.62 -7.95
CA LYS A 160 -17.78 10.32 -9.28
C LYS A 160 -18.69 11.47 -9.76
N PRO A 161 -18.65 11.84 -11.04
CA PRO A 161 -19.63 12.78 -11.58
C PRO A 161 -21.05 12.23 -11.41
N LYS A 162 -22.02 13.10 -11.13
CA LYS A 162 -23.43 12.74 -11.09
C LYS A 162 -23.88 12.32 -12.48
N LEU A 163 -24.25 11.04 -12.66
CA LEU A 163 -24.80 10.51 -13.91
C LEU A 163 -26.31 10.28 -13.75
N GLY A 164 -27.11 10.84 -14.65
CA GLY A 164 -28.57 10.67 -14.70
C GLY A 164 -29.40 11.75 -13.98
N GLN A 165 -30.64 11.94 -14.45
CA GLN A 165 -31.67 12.79 -13.80
C GLN A 165 -32.55 12.02 -12.82
N SER A 166 -32.66 10.70 -12.96
CA SER A 166 -33.51 9.88 -12.10
C SER A 166 -32.77 9.54 -10.82
N THR A 167 -33.14 10.23 -9.75
CA THR A 167 -32.76 9.85 -8.40
C THR A 167 -34.06 9.51 -7.70
N VAL A 168 -34.15 8.33 -7.07
CA VAL A 168 -34.97 8.24 -5.85
C VAL A 168 -34.19 9.06 -4.84
N VAL A 169 -34.44 10.38 -4.84
CA VAL A 169 -33.91 11.27 -3.81
C VAL A 169 -34.46 10.70 -2.52
N GLN A 170 -33.62 10.13 -1.65
CA GLN A 170 -34.06 9.92 -0.28
C GLN A 170 -34.29 11.32 0.30
N PRO A 171 -35.55 11.74 0.50
CA PRO A 171 -35.85 13.12 0.85
C PRO A 171 -35.45 13.41 2.31
N SER A 172 -35.32 12.36 3.11
CA SER A 172 -34.82 12.38 4.48
C SER A 172 -33.38 11.92 4.53
N LEU A 173 -32.55 12.69 5.23
CA LEU A 173 -31.23 12.23 5.64
C LEU A 173 -31.40 10.93 6.44
N PRO A 174 -30.56 9.91 6.22
CA PRO A 174 -30.56 8.72 7.05
C PRO A 174 -30.36 9.11 8.52
N PRO A 175 -31.02 8.41 9.46
CA PRO A 175 -30.90 8.71 10.88
C PRO A 175 -29.42 8.68 11.25
N THR A 176 -28.95 9.77 11.84
CA THR A 176 -27.54 9.98 12.17
C THR A 176 -27.43 10.17 13.68
N SER A 177 -26.48 9.49 14.32
CA SER A 177 -26.14 9.68 15.73
C SER A 177 -25.75 11.15 16.00
N PRO A 178 -25.86 11.67 17.23
CA PRO A 178 -25.33 12.99 17.61
C PRO A 178 -23.88 13.23 17.19
N ASP A 179 -23.09 12.17 17.03
CA ASP A 179 -21.70 12.20 16.58
C ASP A 179 -21.52 12.19 15.04
N GLY A 180 -22.60 12.33 14.26
CA GLY A 180 -22.54 12.34 12.80
C GLY A 180 -22.35 10.96 12.15
N GLN A 181 -22.54 9.87 12.91
CA GLN A 181 -22.47 8.50 12.39
C GLN A 181 -23.82 8.01 11.86
N LEU A 182 -23.84 7.45 10.65
CA LEU A 182 -25.03 6.84 10.06
C LEU A 182 -25.52 5.67 10.92
N GLN A 183 -26.77 5.73 11.39
CA GLN A 183 -27.43 4.64 12.11
C GLN A 183 -28.05 3.70 11.09
N LEU A 184 -27.29 2.67 10.72
CA LEU A 184 -27.77 1.60 9.84
C LEU A 184 -28.29 0.45 10.69
N GLU A 185 -29.51 0.01 10.41
CA GLU A 185 -30.13 -1.16 11.06
C GLU A 185 -30.13 -2.35 10.08
N PRO A 186 -29.87 -3.58 10.56
CA PRO A 186 -30.02 -4.77 9.73
C PRO A 186 -31.51 -4.99 9.41
N ILE A 187 -31.84 -5.16 8.12
CA ILE A 187 -33.21 -5.43 7.66
C ILE A 187 -33.43 -6.91 7.36
N ALA A 188 -32.46 -7.58 6.75
CA ALA A 188 -32.61 -8.97 6.35
C ALA A 188 -31.27 -9.71 6.33
N ILE A 189 -31.34 -11.04 6.48
CA ILE A 189 -30.21 -11.95 6.20
C ILE A 189 -30.47 -12.60 4.85
N LEU A 190 -29.62 -12.28 3.87
CA LEU A 190 -29.75 -12.80 2.51
C LEU A 190 -29.08 -14.17 2.34
N ASP A 191 -28.03 -14.45 3.11
CA ASP A 191 -27.26 -15.69 3.02
C ASP A 191 -26.51 -15.98 4.33
N ARG A 192 -26.05 -17.23 4.51
CA ARG A 192 -25.33 -17.71 5.69
C ARG A 192 -24.22 -18.68 5.29
N LYS A 193 -23.02 -18.52 5.83
CA LYS A 193 -21.88 -19.42 5.58
C LYS A 193 -21.07 -19.73 6.83
N LEU A 194 -20.52 -20.94 6.87
CA LEU A 194 -19.56 -21.36 7.90
C LEU A 194 -18.15 -21.21 7.35
N ILE A 195 -17.31 -20.45 8.05
CA ILE A 195 -15.88 -20.34 7.77
C ILE A 195 -15.10 -20.96 8.93
N LYS A 196 -13.93 -21.55 8.64
CA LYS A 196 -13.03 -22.06 9.66
C LYS A 196 -12.01 -20.98 10.00
N LYS A 197 -12.05 -20.46 11.23
CA LYS A 197 -11.12 -19.42 11.70
C LYS A 197 -10.46 -19.89 12.99
N HIS A 198 -9.12 -19.98 13.00
CA HIS A 198 -8.34 -20.56 14.11
C HIS A 198 -8.85 -21.94 14.54
N ASP A 199 -9.07 -22.81 13.54
CA ASP A 199 -9.53 -24.19 13.71
C ASP A 199 -10.92 -24.38 14.33
N ARG A 200 -11.67 -23.29 14.54
CA ARG A 200 -13.05 -23.31 15.05
C ARG A 200 -14.04 -22.92 13.95
N PRO A 201 -15.22 -23.55 13.90
CA PRO A 201 -16.29 -23.12 13.00
C PRO A 201 -16.80 -21.74 13.43
N PHE A 202 -16.96 -20.84 12.46
CA PHE A 202 -17.37 -19.46 12.67
C PHE A 202 -18.46 -19.10 11.66
N THR A 203 -19.61 -18.66 12.16
CA THR A 203 -20.77 -18.34 11.33
C THR A 203 -20.70 -16.89 10.85
N MET A 204 -20.77 -16.71 9.53
CA MET A 204 -21.00 -15.42 8.90
C MET A 204 -22.40 -15.37 8.29
N VAL A 205 -23.00 -14.19 8.32
CA VAL A 205 -24.31 -13.90 7.70
C VAL A 205 -24.17 -12.74 6.73
N LEU A 206 -24.83 -12.81 5.59
CA LEU A 206 -24.88 -11.75 4.59
C LEU A 206 -26.04 -10.82 4.96
N VAL A 207 -25.71 -9.66 5.51
CA VAL A 207 -26.67 -8.72 6.10
C VAL A 207 -27.01 -7.63 5.09
N GLN A 208 -28.30 -7.47 4.81
CA GLN A 208 -28.84 -6.28 4.14
C GLN A 208 -29.10 -5.20 5.17
N TRP A 209 -28.61 -3.99 4.91
CA TRP A 209 -28.72 -2.84 5.82
C TRP A 209 -29.84 -1.89 5.38
N SER A 210 -30.36 -1.11 6.32
CA SER A 210 -31.29 -0.03 6.04
C SER A 210 -30.67 0.98 5.07
N ASN A 211 -31.43 1.44 4.09
CA ASN A 211 -30.96 2.34 3.02
C ASN A 211 -29.87 1.73 2.10
N SER A 212 -29.73 0.40 2.05
CA SER A 212 -28.92 -0.30 1.04
C SER A 212 -29.79 -1.20 0.16
N ILE A 213 -29.36 -1.40 -1.08
CA ILE A 213 -29.93 -2.42 -1.96
C ILE A 213 -29.40 -3.82 -1.57
N PRO A 214 -30.11 -4.93 -1.90
CA PRO A 214 -29.65 -6.28 -1.59
C PRO A 214 -28.26 -6.62 -2.15
N GLU A 215 -27.89 -6.02 -3.28
CA GLU A 215 -26.59 -6.19 -3.94
C GLU A 215 -25.41 -5.64 -3.12
N ASP A 216 -25.68 -4.70 -2.21
CA ASP A 216 -24.68 -4.08 -1.34
C ASP A 216 -24.56 -4.78 0.03
N ALA A 217 -25.20 -5.94 0.23
CA ALA A 217 -25.16 -6.67 1.48
C ALA A 217 -23.74 -7.12 1.87
N THR A 218 -23.43 -7.12 3.17
CA THR A 218 -22.08 -7.44 3.68
C THR A 218 -22.04 -8.70 4.53
N TRP A 219 -20.95 -9.47 4.42
CA TRP A 219 -20.72 -10.63 5.26
C TRP A 219 -20.23 -10.20 6.65
N GLU A 220 -21.06 -10.37 7.66
CA GLU A 220 -20.76 -10.03 9.05
C GLU A 220 -20.73 -11.27 9.96
N SER A 221 -20.08 -11.14 11.12
CA SER A 221 -20.14 -12.18 12.15
C SER A 221 -21.54 -12.23 12.77
N TRP A 222 -22.15 -13.42 12.80
CA TRP A 222 -23.43 -13.61 13.48
C TRP A 222 -23.38 -13.21 14.96
N HIS A 223 -22.30 -13.57 15.64
CA HIS A 223 -22.11 -13.25 17.06
C HIS A 223 -22.03 -11.75 17.31
N SER A 224 -21.25 -11.01 16.51
CA SER A 224 -21.18 -9.55 16.60
C SER A 224 -22.50 -8.88 16.24
N LEU A 225 -23.25 -9.44 15.28
CA LEU A 225 -24.54 -8.89 14.86
C LEU A 225 -25.56 -8.99 15.99
N GLN A 226 -25.64 -10.15 16.65
CA GLN A 226 -26.52 -10.36 17.81
C GLN A 226 -26.16 -9.47 19.00
N GLN A 227 -24.86 -9.25 19.25
CA GLN A 227 -24.41 -8.36 20.34
C GLN A 227 -24.81 -6.91 20.09
N ARG A 228 -24.69 -6.44 18.85
CA ARG A 228 -24.96 -5.03 18.49
C ARG A 228 -26.44 -4.75 18.24
N PHE A 229 -27.18 -5.73 17.72
CA PHE A 229 -28.61 -5.63 17.40
C PHE A 229 -29.39 -6.79 18.05
N PRO A 230 -29.51 -6.81 19.39
CA PRO A 230 -30.16 -7.90 20.11
C PRO A 230 -31.67 -8.04 19.79
N HIS A 231 -32.29 -6.99 19.27
CA HIS A 231 -33.71 -6.97 18.88
C HIS A 231 -33.96 -7.44 17.44
N PHE A 232 -32.90 -7.59 16.63
CA PHE A 232 -33.03 -8.01 15.24
C PHE A 232 -33.41 -9.50 15.17
N LYS A 233 -34.60 -9.76 14.64
CA LYS A 233 -35.10 -11.10 14.32
C LYS A 233 -35.12 -11.23 12.80
N PRO A 234 -34.15 -11.96 12.22
CA PRO A 234 -34.01 -12.06 10.77
C PRO A 234 -35.11 -12.87 10.09
#